data_AF-A0A817FRF4-F1
#
_entry.id   AF-A0A817FRF4-F1
#
_cell.length_a   1.000
_cell.length_b   1.000
_cell.length_c   1.000
_cell.angle_alpha   90.00
_cell.angle_beta   90.00
_cell.angle_gamma   90.00
#
_symmetry.space_group_name_H-M   'P 1'
#
loop_
_entity.id
_entity.type
_entity.pdbx_description
1 polymer ?
#
loop_
_entity_poly.entity_id
_entity_poly.type
_entity_poly.pdbx_seq_one_letter_code
_entity_poly.pdbx_strand_id
1 'polypeptide(L)'
;MYRVIQFVKSEKYGIKIPLNNVNDRLCAMLGVSSRSIDNLKKELKEIEIAKERSSRRLRSGSNTITTDDTVEQPMSVSGRPKIHLSDFGKDMIRYEFHLLLAERVYPTLDRMMTRLLVDFPDFPIKNLGIKNQIRQWLIDHSVPFIDQYSKSELLELSYAYAPEKEYIVDETAKQFDIEIIRLPVRHCILNPIEICWAELKKSVRDQNTTFKLKDVEKLIWNWLNNCDSTFISNCIDHVQVYEENFKKADQFIEQIENELNDDDNIDNDSDLTEDEDEDEEQDEDKGEGEDEDQ
;
A
#
# COMPACT_ATOMS: atom_id res chain seq x y z
N MET A 1 -0.10 58.63 -19.46
CA MET A 1 -1.12 57.62 -19.82
C MET A 1 -1.54 57.93 -21.26
N TYR A 2 -1.09 57.33 -22.37
CA TYR A 2 -0.72 55.96 -22.72
C TYR A 2 0.29 55.96 -23.90
N ARG A 3 1.58 55.70 -23.65
CA ARG A 3 2.63 55.66 -24.71
C ARG A 3 2.47 54.48 -25.66
N VAL A 4 2.03 53.34 -25.12
CA VAL A 4 1.77 52.11 -25.89
C VAL A 4 0.68 52.33 -26.95
N ILE A 5 -0.43 52.98 -26.58
CA ILE A 5 -1.54 53.25 -27.51
C ILE A 5 -1.08 54.21 -28.62
N GLN A 6 -0.24 55.19 -28.31
CA GLN A 6 0.33 56.10 -29.32
C GLN A 6 1.28 55.36 -30.27
N PHE A 7 2.16 54.50 -29.75
CA PHE A 7 3.06 53.68 -30.57
C PHE A 7 2.28 52.77 -31.53
N VAL A 8 1.29 52.04 -31.02
CA VAL A 8 0.45 51.13 -31.82
C VAL A 8 -0.37 51.90 -32.87
N LYS A 9 -0.92 53.07 -32.52
CA LYS A 9 -1.60 53.94 -33.50
C LYS A 9 -0.64 54.46 -34.57
N SER A 10 0.62 54.70 -34.22
CA SER A 10 1.64 55.21 -35.15
C SER A 10 2.12 54.16 -36.18
N GLU A 11 1.95 52.88 -35.89
CA GLU A 11 2.28 51.78 -36.80
C GLU A 11 1.09 51.30 -37.64
N LYS A 12 -0.10 51.86 -37.44
CA LYS A 12 -1.30 51.55 -38.24
C LYS A 12 -1.10 51.79 -39.73
N TYR A 13 -0.18 52.69 -40.10
CA TYR A 13 0.13 53.07 -41.48
C TYR A 13 1.45 52.47 -42.00
N GLY A 14 2.05 51.53 -41.25
CA GLY A 14 3.30 50.86 -41.62
C GLY A 14 4.16 50.52 -40.40
N ILE A 15 4.80 49.36 -40.44
CA ILE A 15 5.71 48.88 -39.39
C ILE A 15 6.95 49.77 -39.38
N LYS A 16 7.21 50.46 -38.25
CA LYS A 16 8.36 51.38 -38.13
C LYS A 16 9.60 50.70 -37.57
N ILE A 17 9.40 49.69 -36.72
CA ILE A 17 10.48 48.85 -36.19
C ILE A 17 10.18 47.40 -36.58
N PRO A 18 11.08 46.68 -37.26
CA PRO A 18 10.88 45.29 -37.64
C PRO A 18 10.37 44.41 -36.50
N LEU A 19 9.40 43.53 -36.77
CA LEU A 19 8.73 42.72 -35.74
C LEU A 19 9.68 41.77 -34.99
N ASN A 20 10.77 41.36 -35.64
CA ASN A 20 11.80 40.51 -35.05
C ASN A 20 12.66 41.26 -34.00
N ASN A 21 12.66 42.60 -34.01
CA ASN A 21 13.40 43.40 -33.05
C ASN A 21 12.52 43.78 -31.84
N VAL A 22 12.21 42.77 -31.03
CA VAL A 22 11.28 42.87 -29.89
C VAL A 22 11.74 43.87 -28.83
N ASN A 23 13.05 43.98 -28.59
CA ASN A 23 13.61 44.87 -27.57
C ASN A 23 13.40 46.34 -27.91
N ASP A 24 13.75 46.75 -29.13
CA ASP A 24 13.62 48.14 -29.55
C ASP A 24 12.15 48.56 -29.66
N ARG A 25 11.27 47.62 -30.01
CA ARG A 25 9.81 47.81 -29.98
C ARG A 25 9.30 48.07 -28.56
N LEU A 26 9.72 47.28 -27.58
CA LEU A 26 9.34 47.48 -26.18
C LEU A 26 9.90 48.80 -25.62
N CYS A 27 11.14 49.17 -25.98
CA CYS A 27 11.74 50.45 -25.61
C CYS A 27 10.88 51.62 -26.12
N ALA A 28 10.47 51.56 -27.39
CA ALA A 28 9.64 52.59 -28.00
C ALA A 28 8.20 52.61 -27.46
N MET A 29 7.61 51.44 -27.16
CA MET A 29 6.25 51.33 -26.60
C MET A 29 6.14 51.86 -25.18
N LEU A 30 7.11 51.53 -24.33
CA LEU A 30 7.10 51.86 -22.91
C LEU A 30 7.88 53.15 -22.61
N GLY A 31 8.72 53.61 -23.53
CA GLY A 31 9.58 54.78 -23.37
C GLY A 31 10.64 54.58 -22.31
N VAL A 32 11.20 53.37 -22.23
CA VAL A 32 12.24 52.96 -21.28
C VAL A 32 13.53 52.65 -22.03
N SER A 33 14.67 52.76 -21.34
CA SER A 33 15.97 52.46 -21.95
C SER A 33 16.14 50.96 -22.20
N SER A 34 16.96 50.58 -23.18
CA SER A 34 17.30 49.17 -23.45
C SER A 34 17.84 48.47 -22.20
N ARG A 35 18.69 49.16 -21.44
CA ARG A 35 19.24 48.67 -20.17
C ARG A 35 18.16 48.35 -19.13
N SER A 36 17.07 49.13 -19.09
CA SER A 36 15.94 48.85 -18.21
C SER A 36 15.20 47.58 -18.63
N ILE A 37 15.07 47.32 -19.93
CA ILE A 37 14.45 46.08 -20.44
C ILE A 37 15.32 44.86 -20.15
N ASP A 38 16.62 44.97 -20.31
CA ASP A 38 17.55 43.87 -20.02
C ASP A 38 17.54 43.51 -18.52
N ASN A 39 17.49 44.52 -17.65
CA ASN A 39 17.34 44.30 -16.21
C ASN A 39 16.01 43.62 -15.88
N LEU A 40 14.90 44.07 -16.46
CA LEU A 40 13.58 43.44 -16.27
C LEU A 40 13.56 41.98 -16.76
N LYS A 41 14.20 41.68 -17.89
CA LYS A 41 14.33 40.31 -18.39
C LYS A 41 15.13 39.43 -17.44
N LYS A 42 16.20 39.97 -16.85
CA LYS A 42 17.02 39.27 -15.87
C LYS A 42 16.23 38.99 -14.59
N GLU A 43 15.54 39.99 -14.05
CA GLU A 43 14.68 39.85 -12.87
C GLU A 43 13.54 38.85 -13.10
N LEU A 44 12.89 38.89 -14.26
CA LEU A 44 11.85 37.90 -14.61
C LEU A 44 12.40 36.48 -14.69
N LYS A 45 13.60 36.29 -15.25
CA LYS A 45 14.26 34.98 -15.30
C LYS A 45 14.63 34.47 -13.90
N GLU A 46 15.08 35.36 -13.01
CA GLU A 46 15.36 35.01 -11.61
C GLU A 46 14.08 34.65 -10.84
N ILE A 47 12.98 35.37 -11.07
CA ILE A 47 11.65 35.04 -10.52
C ILE A 47 11.13 33.72 -11.07
N GLU A 48 11.35 33.43 -12.35
CA GLU A 48 10.97 32.17 -12.98
C GLU A 48 11.77 30.99 -12.41
N ILE A 49 13.08 31.15 -12.20
CA ILE A 49 13.93 30.18 -11.51
C ILE A 49 13.51 30.00 -10.04
N ALA A 50 13.15 31.09 -9.35
CA ALA A 50 12.66 31.03 -7.97
C ALA A 50 11.27 30.37 -7.89
N LYS A 51 10.40 30.61 -8.87
CA LYS A 51 9.13 29.90 -9.04
C LYS A 51 9.36 28.43 -9.37
N GLU A 52 10.31 28.08 -10.22
CA GLU A 52 10.65 26.67 -10.47
C GLU A 52 11.23 25.98 -9.23
N ARG A 53 12.04 26.67 -8.42
CA ARG A 53 12.56 26.15 -7.14
C ARG A 53 11.44 25.98 -6.10
N SER A 54 10.48 26.90 -6.08
CA SER A 54 9.29 26.83 -5.21
C SER A 54 8.29 25.78 -5.69
N SER A 55 8.11 25.66 -7.00
CA SER A 55 7.34 24.60 -7.66
C SER A 55 8.03 23.25 -7.52
N ARG A 56 9.36 23.16 -7.43
CA ARG A 56 10.08 21.93 -7.05
C ARG A 56 9.89 21.56 -5.57
N ARG A 57 9.77 22.55 -4.68
CA ARG A 57 9.34 22.35 -3.28
C ARG A 57 7.87 21.89 -3.15
N LEU A 58 7.01 22.27 -4.10
CA LEU A 58 5.58 21.86 -4.15
C LEU A 58 5.32 20.62 -5.02
N ARG A 59 6.23 20.25 -5.94
CA ARG A 59 6.13 19.08 -6.83
C ARG A 59 6.82 17.81 -6.30
N SER A 60 7.42 17.84 -5.12
CA SER A 60 7.96 16.61 -4.49
C SER A 60 6.89 15.59 -4.05
N GLY A 61 5.66 15.71 -4.56
CA GLY A 61 4.54 14.81 -4.33
C GLY A 61 3.59 14.68 -5.53
N SER A 62 4.08 14.82 -6.77
CA SER A 62 3.26 14.53 -7.95
C SER A 62 4.05 13.68 -8.92
N ASN A 63 3.57 12.46 -9.16
CA ASN A 63 3.91 11.70 -10.37
C ASN A 63 3.45 12.55 -11.55
N THR A 64 4.38 13.23 -12.21
CA THR A 64 4.08 13.96 -13.44
C THR A 64 4.03 12.93 -14.57
N ILE A 65 2.83 12.64 -15.08
CA ILE A 65 2.68 12.09 -16.43
C ILE A 65 3.21 13.17 -17.36
N THR A 66 4.33 12.90 -18.02
CA THR A 66 4.83 13.72 -19.12
C THR A 66 3.90 13.56 -20.31
N THR A 67 3.89 14.51 -21.24
CA THR A 67 3.06 14.49 -22.47
C THR A 67 3.40 13.34 -23.44
N ASP A 68 4.11 12.33 -22.97
CA ASP A 68 4.72 11.23 -23.72
C ASP A 68 4.57 9.87 -23.01
N ASP A 69 3.53 9.70 -22.17
CA ASP A 69 3.10 8.42 -21.57
C ASP A 69 4.22 7.56 -20.92
N THR A 70 5.23 8.17 -20.29
CA THR A 70 6.27 7.46 -19.53
C THR A 70 6.20 7.77 -18.03
N VAL A 71 6.21 6.72 -17.20
CA VAL A 71 6.10 6.80 -15.73
C VAL A 71 7.42 6.38 -15.09
N GLU A 72 8.06 7.30 -14.35
CA GLU A 72 9.26 6.97 -13.55
C GLU A 72 8.88 6.30 -12.21
N GLN A 73 9.69 5.33 -11.78
CA GLN A 73 9.46 4.64 -10.51
C GLN A 73 9.76 5.52 -9.30
N PRO A 74 8.96 5.44 -8.22
CA PRO A 74 9.21 6.21 -7.02
C PRO A 74 10.46 5.73 -6.29
N MET A 75 11.38 6.66 -6.00
CA MET A 75 12.56 6.37 -5.20
C MET A 75 12.21 6.30 -3.70
N SER A 76 12.74 5.31 -2.98
CA SER A 76 12.55 5.20 -1.53
C SER A 76 13.33 6.31 -0.83
N VAL A 77 12.63 7.18 -0.09
CA VAL A 77 13.25 8.23 0.73
C VAL A 77 13.48 7.67 2.13
N SER A 78 14.73 7.47 2.52
CA SER A 78 15.09 7.07 3.88
C SER A 78 14.85 8.23 4.87
N GLY A 79 14.34 7.91 6.07
CA GLY A 79 14.22 8.87 7.19
C GLY A 79 12.82 9.42 7.50
N ARG A 80 11.74 8.99 6.81
CA ARG A 80 10.37 9.39 7.20
C ARG A 80 9.89 8.54 8.40
N PRO A 81 9.43 9.15 9.52
CA PRO A 81 8.83 8.39 10.61
C PRO A 81 7.60 7.63 10.09
N LYS A 82 7.58 6.30 10.26
CA LYS A 82 6.44 5.47 9.87
C LYS A 82 5.29 5.73 10.85
N ILE A 83 4.23 6.36 10.37
CA ILE A 83 2.99 6.50 11.13
C ILE A 83 2.33 5.13 11.18
N HIS A 84 2.33 4.50 12.35
CA HIS A 84 1.66 3.22 12.56
C HIS A 84 0.18 3.47 12.88
N LEU A 85 -0.68 3.30 11.88
CA LEU A 85 -2.13 3.33 12.03
C LEU A 85 -2.61 1.94 12.50
N SER A 86 -3.57 1.91 13.44
CA SER A 86 -4.30 0.69 13.78
C SER A 86 -5.10 0.19 12.57
N ASP A 87 -5.44 -1.10 12.55
CA ASP A 87 -6.24 -1.66 11.45
C ASP A 87 -7.61 -1.00 11.33
N PHE A 88 -8.24 -0.63 12.45
CA PHE A 88 -9.43 0.21 12.48
C PHE A 88 -9.23 1.55 11.75
N GLY A 89 -8.11 2.24 12.00
CA GLY A 89 -7.79 3.49 11.32
C GLY A 89 -7.58 3.29 9.81
N LYS A 90 -7.01 2.16 9.40
CA LYS A 90 -6.87 1.81 7.98
C LYS A 90 -8.22 1.49 7.34
N ASP A 91 -9.10 0.77 8.04
CA ASP A 91 -10.43 0.42 7.55
C ASP A 91 -11.34 1.63 7.43
N MET A 92 -11.26 2.58 8.36
CA MET A 92 -11.96 3.88 8.24
C MET A 92 -11.51 4.67 7.01
N ILE A 93 -10.20 4.74 6.77
CA ILE A 93 -9.67 5.39 5.57
C ILE A 93 -10.16 4.69 4.30
N ARG A 94 -10.23 3.34 4.30
CA ARG A 94 -10.77 2.56 3.18
C ARG A 94 -12.26 2.80 2.99
N TYR A 95 -13.04 2.83 4.06
CA TYR A 95 -14.48 3.05 4.01
C TYR A 95 -14.82 4.42 3.39
N GLU A 96 -14.16 5.48 3.84
CA GLU A 96 -14.35 6.83 3.26
C GLU A 96 -13.89 6.92 1.81
N PHE A 97 -12.81 6.22 1.48
CA PHE A 97 -12.38 6.11 0.08
C PHE A 97 -13.47 5.47 -0.80
N HIS A 98 -14.10 4.39 -0.33
CA HIS A 98 -15.16 3.71 -1.06
C HIS A 98 -16.46 4.50 -1.12
N LEU A 99 -16.83 5.23 -0.05
CA LEU A 99 -17.98 6.13 -0.05
C LEU A 99 -17.85 7.25 -1.09
N LEU A 100 -16.69 7.91 -1.14
CA LEU A 100 -16.43 8.96 -2.13
C LEU A 100 -16.53 8.41 -3.57
N LEU A 101 -16.02 7.20 -3.81
CA LEU A 101 -16.16 6.54 -5.11
C LEU A 101 -17.62 6.20 -5.44
N ALA A 102 -18.40 5.71 -4.48
CA ALA A 102 -19.83 5.43 -4.66
C ALA A 102 -20.63 6.70 -4.99
N GLU A 103 -20.26 7.83 -4.39
CA GLU A 103 -20.82 9.16 -4.69
C GLU A 103 -20.33 9.77 -6.01
N ARG A 104 -19.46 9.07 -6.75
CA ARG A 104 -18.79 9.57 -7.97
C ARG A 104 -17.96 10.84 -7.72
N VAL A 105 -17.48 11.01 -6.50
CA VAL A 105 -16.63 12.12 -6.07
C VAL A 105 -15.19 11.63 -5.97
N TYR A 106 -14.26 12.33 -6.62
CA TYR A 106 -12.87 11.90 -6.61
C TYR A 106 -12.28 11.96 -5.18
N PRO A 107 -11.74 10.84 -4.65
CA PRO A 107 -11.24 10.77 -3.29
C PRO A 107 -9.85 11.41 -3.19
N THR A 108 -9.83 12.74 -3.04
CA THR A 108 -8.61 13.47 -2.66
C THR A 108 -8.36 13.33 -1.17
N LEU A 109 -7.09 13.32 -0.76
CA LEU A 109 -6.70 13.28 0.66
C LEU A 109 -7.41 14.36 1.50
N ASP A 110 -7.52 15.58 0.98
CA ASP A 110 -8.19 16.70 1.65
C ASP A 110 -9.68 16.42 1.93
N ARG A 111 -10.41 15.90 0.94
CA ARG A 111 -11.82 15.51 1.08
C ARG A 111 -12.02 14.33 2.02
N MET A 112 -11.14 13.34 1.93
CA MET A 112 -11.17 12.19 2.83
C MET A 112 -10.92 12.62 4.28
N MET A 113 -9.89 13.43 4.52
CA MET A 113 -9.57 13.92 5.86
C MET A 113 -10.65 14.85 6.40
N THR A 114 -11.27 15.69 5.56
CA THR A 114 -12.35 16.58 5.99
C THR A 114 -13.58 15.78 6.43
N ARG A 115 -13.98 14.76 5.68
CA ARG A 115 -15.11 13.89 6.07
C ARG A 115 -14.81 13.09 7.33
N LEU A 116 -13.63 12.45 7.37
CA LEU A 116 -13.16 11.70 8.53
C LEU A 116 -13.16 12.57 9.81
N LEU A 117 -12.72 13.83 9.72
CA LEU A 117 -12.63 14.72 10.89
C LEU A 117 -13.96 15.41 11.24
N VAL A 118 -14.94 15.45 10.33
CA VAL A 118 -16.30 15.93 10.63
C VAL A 118 -17.06 14.91 11.46
N ASP A 119 -16.95 13.62 11.09
CA ASP A 119 -17.64 12.54 11.80
C ASP A 119 -16.84 12.04 13.02
N PHE A 120 -15.50 12.20 12.99
CA PHE A 120 -14.59 11.76 14.05
C PHE A 120 -13.50 12.82 14.33
N PRO A 121 -13.82 13.87 15.11
CA PRO A 121 -12.86 14.95 15.41
C PRO A 121 -11.60 14.46 16.15
N ASP A 122 -11.67 13.31 16.83
CA ASP A 122 -10.58 12.70 17.61
C ASP A 122 -9.81 11.57 16.87
N PHE A 123 -9.97 11.48 15.54
CA PHE A 123 -9.25 10.53 14.71
C PHE A 123 -7.72 10.69 14.87
N PRO A 124 -6.99 9.59 15.08
CA PRO A 124 -6.46 9.22 16.39
C PRO A 124 -5.70 10.34 17.17
N ILE A 125 -6.20 10.65 18.38
CA ILE A 125 -5.41 10.57 19.61
C ILE A 125 -5.60 9.17 20.21
N LYS A 126 -4.54 8.35 20.14
CA LYS A 126 -4.25 7.08 20.85
C LYS A 126 -5.41 6.23 21.41
N ASN A 127 -5.66 5.11 20.73
CA ASN A 127 -5.76 3.73 21.27
C ASN A 127 -6.71 3.37 22.44
N LEU A 128 -7.73 4.17 22.80
CA LEU A 128 -8.71 3.81 23.84
C LEU A 128 -10.04 3.20 23.34
N GLY A 129 -10.48 3.49 22.11
CA GLY A 129 -11.83 3.11 21.64
C GLY A 129 -12.04 1.62 21.35
N ILE A 130 -11.02 0.93 20.84
CA ILE A 130 -11.18 -0.43 20.28
C ILE A 130 -11.44 -1.48 21.37
N LYS A 131 -10.80 -1.35 22.55
CA LYS A 131 -11.00 -2.31 23.65
C LYS A 131 -12.43 -2.25 24.20
N ASN A 132 -12.97 -1.04 24.34
CA ASN A 132 -14.34 -0.84 24.81
C ASN A 132 -15.37 -1.27 23.76
N GLN A 133 -15.08 -1.10 22.46
CA GLN A 133 -15.93 -1.62 21.37
C GLN A 133 -16.00 -3.16 21.38
N ILE A 134 -14.87 -3.85 21.57
CA ILE A 134 -14.85 -5.32 21.67
C ILE A 134 -15.65 -5.78 22.90
N ARG A 135 -15.50 -5.11 24.04
CA ARG A 135 -16.31 -5.39 25.24
C ARG A 135 -17.79 -5.20 25.00
N GLN A 136 -18.18 -4.10 24.35
CA GLN A 136 -19.58 -3.86 24.02
C GLN A 136 -20.14 -4.95 23.10
N TRP A 137 -19.37 -5.36 22.08
CA TRP A 137 -19.76 -6.46 21.21
C TRP A 137 -19.94 -7.77 21.98
N LEU A 138 -19.04 -8.10 22.91
CA LEU A 138 -19.15 -9.30 23.76
C LEU A 138 -20.40 -9.25 24.66
N ILE A 139 -20.73 -8.08 25.22
CA ILE A 139 -21.97 -7.87 26.00
C ILE A 139 -23.20 -8.08 25.10
N ASP A 140 -23.21 -7.46 23.92
CA ASP A 140 -24.35 -7.53 22.99
C ASP A 140 -24.60 -8.97 22.51
N HIS A 141 -23.55 -9.79 22.40
CA HIS A 141 -23.63 -11.21 22.02
C HIS A 141 -23.71 -12.15 23.23
N SER A 142 -23.86 -11.62 24.45
CA SER A 142 -23.96 -12.38 25.70
C SER A 142 -22.79 -13.34 25.97
N VAL A 143 -21.58 -12.97 25.52
CA VAL A 143 -20.35 -13.75 25.72
C VAL A 143 -19.69 -13.32 27.04
N PRO A 144 -19.47 -14.23 28.00
CA PRO A 144 -18.84 -13.89 29.27
C PRO A 144 -17.35 -13.56 29.06
N PHE A 145 -16.88 -12.46 29.64
CA PHE A 145 -15.46 -12.09 29.64
C PHE A 145 -15.04 -11.50 31.00
N ILE A 146 -13.75 -11.50 31.29
CA ILE A 146 -13.19 -10.93 32.52
C ILE A 146 -12.70 -9.51 32.23
N ASP A 147 -13.02 -8.55 33.10
CA ASP A 147 -12.64 -7.14 32.93
C ASP A 147 -11.12 -6.92 32.81
N GLN A 148 -10.34 -7.84 33.37
CA GLN A 148 -8.88 -7.82 33.37
C GLN A 148 -8.27 -8.26 32.04
N TYR A 149 -9.04 -8.89 31.15
CA TYR A 149 -8.55 -9.36 29.85
C TYR A 149 -7.90 -8.22 29.06
N SER A 150 -6.75 -8.53 28.50
CA SER A 150 -6.05 -7.71 27.53
C SER A 150 -6.90 -7.54 26.27
N LYS A 151 -6.52 -6.58 25.42
CA LYS A 151 -7.21 -6.38 24.14
C LYS A 151 -7.10 -7.62 23.24
N SER A 152 -6.00 -8.37 23.33
CA SER A 152 -5.77 -9.56 22.50
C SER A 152 -6.74 -10.68 22.88
N GLU A 153 -6.85 -10.99 24.18
CA GLU A 153 -7.74 -12.03 24.71
C GLU A 153 -9.22 -11.71 24.42
N LEU A 154 -9.62 -10.44 24.58
CA LEU A 154 -10.98 -10.01 24.22
C LEU A 154 -11.26 -10.17 22.72
N LEU A 155 -10.27 -9.94 21.87
CA LEU A 155 -10.41 -10.04 20.42
C LEU A 155 -10.49 -11.50 19.98
N GLU A 156 -9.65 -12.36 20.54
CA GLU A 156 -9.66 -13.80 20.31
C GLU A 156 -10.99 -14.42 20.72
N LEU A 157 -11.49 -14.06 21.91
CA LEU A 157 -12.81 -14.46 22.37
C LEU A 157 -13.92 -13.95 21.43
N SER A 158 -13.81 -12.72 20.92
CA SER A 158 -14.80 -12.21 19.96
C SER A 158 -14.79 -12.98 18.63
N TYR A 159 -13.64 -13.47 18.18
CA TYR A 159 -13.56 -14.29 16.97
C TYR A 159 -14.10 -15.70 17.18
N ALA A 160 -13.86 -16.31 18.35
CA ALA A 160 -14.36 -17.64 18.68
C ALA A 160 -15.90 -17.71 18.71
N TYR A 161 -16.55 -16.62 19.12
CA TYR A 161 -18.01 -16.51 19.21
C TYR A 161 -18.64 -15.70 18.07
N ALA A 162 -17.85 -15.28 17.06
CA ALA A 162 -18.38 -14.54 15.93
C ALA A 162 -19.27 -15.47 15.09
N PRO A 163 -20.50 -15.06 14.74
CA PRO A 163 -21.31 -15.83 13.82
C PRO A 163 -20.63 -15.90 12.45
N GLU A 164 -20.89 -16.99 11.73
CA GLU A 164 -20.39 -17.14 10.37
C GLU A 164 -20.89 -15.97 9.51
N LYS A 165 -19.98 -15.34 8.76
CA LYS A 165 -20.30 -14.14 7.99
C LYS A 165 -21.11 -14.53 6.76
N GLU A 166 -22.38 -14.15 6.74
CA GLU A 166 -23.21 -14.25 5.54
C GLU A 166 -22.98 -13.04 4.63
N TYR A 167 -22.67 -13.29 3.35
CA TYR A 167 -22.52 -12.24 2.36
C TYR A 167 -23.63 -12.33 1.32
N ILE A 168 -24.24 -11.18 1.00
CA ILE A 168 -25.28 -11.04 -0.04
C ILE A 168 -24.80 -11.61 -1.40
N VAL A 169 -23.50 -11.49 -1.69
CA VAL A 169 -22.89 -12.01 -2.92
C VAL A 169 -22.96 -13.54 -2.94
N ASP A 170 -22.75 -14.19 -1.80
CA ASP A 170 -22.79 -15.64 -1.67
C ASP A 170 -24.23 -16.16 -1.81
N GLU A 171 -25.22 -15.45 -1.24
CA GLU A 171 -26.64 -15.76 -1.46
C GLU A 171 -27.05 -15.60 -2.93
N THR A 172 -26.57 -14.54 -3.58
CA THR A 172 -26.87 -14.28 -4.99
C THR A 172 -26.24 -15.35 -5.88
N ALA A 173 -25.00 -15.75 -5.63
CA ALA A 173 -24.32 -16.80 -6.39
C ALA A 173 -24.97 -18.17 -6.20
N LYS A 174 -25.42 -18.48 -4.97
CA LYS A 174 -26.19 -19.70 -4.67
C LYS A 174 -27.47 -19.81 -5.50
N GLN A 175 -28.15 -18.71 -5.81
CA GLN A 175 -29.33 -18.73 -6.71
C GLN A 175 -29.01 -19.21 -8.12
N PHE A 176 -27.75 -19.09 -8.55
CA PHE A 176 -27.25 -19.55 -9.84
C PHE A 176 -26.48 -20.88 -9.75
N ASP A 177 -26.54 -21.59 -8.61
CA ASP A 177 -25.76 -22.81 -8.36
C ASP A 177 -24.23 -22.58 -8.47
N ILE A 178 -23.77 -21.38 -8.13
CA ILE A 178 -22.35 -21.00 -8.12
C ILE A 178 -21.85 -20.96 -6.68
N GLU A 179 -20.85 -21.79 -6.39
CA GLU A 179 -20.10 -21.73 -5.14
C GLU A 179 -18.98 -20.68 -5.23
N ILE A 180 -18.93 -19.79 -4.24
CA ILE A 180 -17.86 -18.78 -4.15
C ILE A 180 -16.73 -19.32 -3.30
N ILE A 181 -15.56 -19.49 -3.92
CA ILE A 181 -14.32 -19.82 -3.22
C ILE A 181 -13.63 -18.53 -2.80
N ARG A 182 -13.34 -18.38 -1.50
CA ARG A 182 -12.64 -17.22 -0.96
C ARG A 182 -11.17 -17.53 -0.76
N LEU A 183 -10.33 -16.64 -1.24
CA LEU A 183 -8.89 -16.75 -1.07
C LEU A 183 -8.45 -16.25 0.31
N PRO A 184 -7.47 -16.91 0.95
CA PRO A 184 -6.84 -16.40 2.16
C PRO A 184 -6.23 -15.02 1.94
N VAL A 185 -6.33 -14.16 2.95
CA VAL A 185 -5.83 -12.78 2.89
C VAL A 185 -4.32 -12.78 2.66
N ARG A 186 -3.84 -12.03 1.65
CA ARG A 186 -2.42 -11.93 1.22
C ARG A 186 -1.84 -13.16 0.52
N HIS A 187 -2.64 -14.17 0.17
CA HIS A 187 -2.18 -15.34 -0.57
C HIS A 187 -2.59 -15.25 -2.05
N CYS A 188 -2.15 -14.19 -2.75
CA CYS A 188 -2.46 -14.01 -4.17
C CYS A 188 -1.89 -15.13 -5.07
N ILE A 189 -0.92 -15.90 -4.57
CA ILE A 189 -0.36 -17.06 -5.26
C ILE A 189 -1.37 -18.19 -5.47
N LEU A 190 -2.43 -18.23 -4.66
CA LEU A 190 -3.54 -19.17 -4.80
C LEU A 190 -4.59 -18.70 -5.81
N ASN A 191 -4.38 -17.55 -6.46
CA ASN A 191 -5.29 -17.00 -7.45
C ASN A 191 -4.74 -17.22 -8.87
N PRO A 192 -5.30 -18.14 -9.68
CA PRO A 192 -4.76 -18.44 -11.00
C PRO A 192 -4.83 -17.25 -11.97
N ILE A 193 -5.73 -16.29 -11.75
CA ILE A 193 -5.82 -15.08 -12.59
C ILE A 193 -4.60 -14.18 -12.45
N GLU A 194 -3.88 -14.21 -11.33
CA GLU A 194 -2.66 -13.41 -11.12
C GLU A 194 -1.53 -13.86 -12.06
N ILE A 195 -1.46 -15.18 -12.32
CA ILE A 195 -0.54 -15.77 -13.29
C ILE A 195 -0.91 -15.32 -14.70
N CYS A 196 -2.21 -15.35 -15.03
CA CYS A 196 -2.73 -14.85 -16.31
C CYS A 196 -2.38 -13.37 -16.51
N TRP A 197 -2.57 -12.54 -15.47
CA TRP A 197 -2.21 -11.12 -15.51
C TRP A 197 -0.71 -10.91 -15.70
N ALA A 198 0.13 -11.71 -15.05
CA ALA A 198 1.59 -11.62 -15.19
C ALA A 198 2.01 -11.86 -16.65
N GLU A 199 1.48 -12.91 -17.28
CA GLU A 199 1.84 -13.26 -18.66
C GLU A 199 1.23 -12.28 -19.67
N LEU A 200 -0.02 -11.85 -19.49
CA LEU A 200 -0.64 -10.83 -20.32
C LEU A 200 0.17 -9.52 -20.29
N LYS A 201 0.55 -9.04 -19.10
CA LYS A 201 1.35 -7.82 -18.96
C LYS A 201 2.71 -7.95 -19.65
N LYS A 202 3.35 -9.12 -19.53
CA LYS A 202 4.62 -9.42 -20.21
C LYS A 202 4.44 -9.38 -21.72
N SER A 203 3.43 -10.07 -22.26
CA SER A 203 3.12 -10.12 -23.69
C SER A 203 2.86 -8.72 -24.27
N VAL A 204 2.03 -7.92 -23.58
CA VAL A 204 1.75 -6.54 -23.98
C VAL A 204 3.02 -5.70 -23.94
N ARG A 205 3.83 -5.80 -22.88
CA ARG A 205 5.09 -5.04 -22.76
C ARG A 205 6.06 -5.35 -23.89
N ASP A 206 6.18 -6.62 -24.27
CA ASP A 206 7.16 -7.06 -25.28
C ASP A 206 6.75 -6.62 -26.70
N GLN A 207 5.45 -6.43 -26.95
CA GLN A 207 4.90 -6.07 -28.27
C GLN A 207 4.51 -4.58 -28.39
N ASN A 208 4.37 -3.88 -27.26
CA ASN A 208 4.00 -2.47 -27.24
C ASN A 208 5.18 -1.57 -27.61
N THR A 209 5.29 -1.26 -28.90
CA THR A 209 6.33 -0.38 -29.46
C THR A 209 5.85 1.06 -29.65
N THR A 210 4.53 1.30 -29.63
CA THR A 210 3.94 2.61 -29.92
C THR A 210 3.57 3.39 -28.67
N PHE A 211 3.54 2.75 -27.50
CA PHE A 211 3.16 3.30 -26.20
C PHE A 211 1.76 3.95 -26.18
N LYS A 212 0.87 3.58 -27.11
CA LYS A 212 -0.49 4.12 -27.22
C LYS A 212 -1.52 3.17 -26.64
N LEU A 213 -2.46 3.70 -25.84
CA LEU A 213 -3.54 2.92 -25.23
C LEU A 213 -4.39 2.12 -26.23
N LYS A 214 -4.68 2.67 -27.41
CA LYS A 214 -5.45 1.96 -28.45
C LYS A 214 -4.74 0.73 -29.01
N ASP A 215 -3.41 0.76 -29.01
CA ASP A 215 -2.62 -0.37 -29.49
C ASP A 215 -2.48 -1.42 -28.38
N VAL A 216 -2.36 -0.98 -27.13
CA VAL A 216 -2.44 -1.86 -25.94
C VAL A 216 -3.75 -2.64 -25.90
N GLU A 217 -4.89 -1.98 -26.13
CA GLU A 217 -6.20 -2.64 -26.16
C GLU A 217 -6.25 -3.76 -27.21
N LYS A 218 -5.73 -3.51 -28.43
CA LYS A 218 -5.65 -4.53 -29.48
C LYS A 218 -4.74 -5.69 -29.09
N LEU A 219 -3.60 -5.42 -28.46
CA LEU A 219 -2.67 -6.44 -28.00
C LEU A 219 -3.31 -7.33 -26.93
N ILE A 220 -4.10 -6.75 -26.00
CA ILE A 220 -4.84 -7.51 -24.99
C ILE A 220 -5.86 -8.44 -25.65
N TRP A 221 -6.68 -7.93 -26.58
CA TRP A 221 -7.65 -8.76 -27.29
C TRP A 221 -6.99 -9.86 -28.12
N ASN A 222 -5.86 -9.56 -28.77
CA ASN A 222 -5.11 -10.56 -29.52
C ASN A 222 -4.55 -11.65 -28.61
N TRP A 223 -4.05 -11.29 -27.42
CA TRP A 223 -3.58 -12.27 -26.44
C TRP A 223 -4.73 -13.15 -25.93
N LEU A 224 -5.86 -12.55 -25.56
CA LEU A 224 -7.04 -13.29 -25.07
C LEU A 224 -7.57 -14.30 -26.11
N ASN A 225 -7.62 -13.91 -27.37
CA ASN A 225 -8.09 -14.79 -28.46
C ASN A 225 -7.12 -15.93 -28.79
N ASN A 226 -5.83 -15.75 -28.51
CA ASN A 226 -4.79 -16.76 -28.73
C ASN A 226 -4.38 -17.48 -27.45
N CYS A 227 -5.09 -17.26 -26.34
CA CYS A 227 -4.79 -17.89 -25.07
C CYS A 227 -5.06 -19.39 -25.19
N ASP A 228 -4.01 -20.19 -24.99
CA ASP A 228 -4.09 -21.65 -25.12
C ASP A 228 -4.72 -22.27 -23.88
N SER A 229 -5.60 -23.25 -24.10
CA SER A 229 -6.12 -24.14 -23.06
C SER A 229 -5.03 -24.79 -22.21
N THR A 230 -3.88 -25.14 -22.81
CA THR A 230 -2.73 -25.72 -22.09
C THR A 230 -2.16 -24.73 -21.07
N PHE A 231 -2.10 -23.44 -21.41
CA PHE A 231 -1.62 -22.40 -20.50
C PHE A 231 -2.54 -22.25 -19.28
N ILE A 232 -3.86 -22.29 -19.51
CA ILE A 232 -4.84 -22.23 -18.41
C ILE A 232 -4.71 -23.45 -17.49
N SER A 233 -4.54 -24.64 -18.05
CA SER A 233 -4.27 -25.86 -17.24
C SER A 233 -3.03 -25.66 -16.37
N ASN A 234 -1.92 -25.21 -16.95
CA ASN A 234 -0.69 -24.98 -16.20
C ASN A 234 -0.84 -23.93 -15.08
N CYS A 235 -1.68 -22.91 -15.28
CA CYS A 235 -1.98 -21.92 -14.23
C CYS A 235 -2.71 -22.56 -13.05
N ILE A 236 -3.64 -23.48 -13.32
CA ILE A 236 -4.38 -24.21 -12.29
C ILE A 236 -3.45 -25.19 -11.58
N ASP A 237 -2.65 -25.95 -12.33
CA ASP A 237 -1.67 -26.91 -11.79
C ASP A 237 -0.67 -26.21 -10.85
N HIS A 238 -0.22 -25.01 -11.23
CA HIS A 238 0.65 -24.20 -10.40
C HIS A 238 -0.02 -23.86 -9.06
N VAL A 239 -1.29 -23.42 -9.07
CA VAL A 239 -2.02 -23.11 -7.83
C VAL A 239 -2.19 -24.35 -6.96
N GLN A 240 -2.48 -25.51 -7.55
CA GLN A 240 -2.62 -26.77 -6.83
C GLN A 240 -1.33 -27.17 -6.10
N VAL A 241 -0.17 -27.02 -6.75
CA VAL A 241 1.13 -27.30 -6.12
C VAL A 241 1.37 -26.41 -4.89
N TYR A 242 1.04 -25.12 -4.99
CA TYR A 242 1.17 -24.23 -3.84
C TYR A 242 0.17 -24.54 -2.73
N GLU A 243 -1.07 -24.90 -3.09
CA GLU A 243 -2.09 -25.35 -2.14
C GLU A 243 -1.61 -26.58 -1.36
N GLU A 244 -1.06 -27.59 -2.04
CA GLU A 244 -0.49 -28.77 -1.38
C GLU A 244 0.67 -28.43 -0.45
N ASN A 245 1.52 -27.48 -0.83
CA ASN A 245 2.63 -27.05 0.01
C ASN A 245 2.14 -26.31 1.27
N PHE A 246 1.08 -25.50 1.16
CA PHE A 246 0.46 -24.88 2.33
C PHE A 246 -0.17 -25.94 3.24
N LYS A 247 -0.89 -26.92 2.69
CA LYS A 247 -1.46 -28.03 3.47
C LYS A 247 -0.39 -28.80 4.25
N LYS A 248 0.76 -29.07 3.63
CA LYS A 248 1.89 -29.74 4.30
C LYS A 248 2.50 -28.88 5.42
N ALA A 249 2.58 -27.56 5.20
CA ALA A 249 3.08 -26.63 6.21
C ALA A 249 2.12 -26.54 7.41
N ASP A 250 0.81 -26.49 7.16
CA ASP A 250 -0.21 -26.47 8.22
C ASP A 250 -0.15 -27.77 9.04
N GLN A 251 -0.06 -28.94 8.38
CA GLN A 251 0.12 -30.23 9.06
C GLN A 251 1.37 -30.29 9.94
N PHE A 252 2.46 -29.64 9.52
CA PHE A 252 3.69 -29.58 10.31
C PHE A 252 3.55 -28.66 11.53
N ILE A 253 2.83 -27.54 11.40
CA ILE A 253 2.53 -26.65 12.52
C ILE A 253 1.64 -27.36 13.54
N GLU A 254 0.59 -28.05 13.08
CA GLU A 254 -0.29 -28.84 13.95
C GLU A 254 0.48 -29.92 14.72
N GLN A 255 1.46 -30.57 14.08
CA GLN A 255 2.33 -31.55 14.75
C GLN A 255 3.14 -30.91 15.88
N ILE A 256 3.77 -29.76 15.63
CA ILE A 256 4.53 -29.02 16.66
C ILE A 256 3.62 -28.54 17.79
N GLU A 257 2.45 -28.01 17.48
CA GLU A 257 1.50 -27.54 18.50
C GLU A 257 1.00 -28.68 19.39
N ASN A 258 0.74 -29.86 18.82
CA ASN A 258 0.37 -31.04 19.59
C ASN A 258 1.53 -31.53 20.47
N GLU A 259 2.77 -31.56 19.96
CA GLU A 259 3.95 -31.94 20.73
C GLU A 259 4.24 -30.99 21.89
N LEU A 260 3.94 -29.69 21.75
CA LEU A 260 4.10 -28.69 22.83
C LEU A 260 3.00 -28.77 23.89
N ASN A 261 1.79 -29.19 23.53
CA ASN A 261 0.67 -29.32 24.47
C ASN A 261 0.72 -30.60 25.32
N ASP A 262 1.51 -31.60 24.92
CA ASP A 262 1.69 -32.85 25.65
C ASP A 262 2.72 -32.75 26.81
N ASP A 263 3.48 -31.65 26.91
CA ASP A 263 4.55 -31.49 27.92
C ASP A 263 4.08 -30.77 29.21
N ASP A 264 2.85 -30.25 29.26
CA ASP A 264 2.25 -29.57 30.42
C ASP A 264 1.46 -30.52 31.36
N ASN A 265 1.57 -31.84 31.17
CA ASN A 265 0.84 -32.84 31.96
C ASN A 265 1.75 -33.89 32.62
N ILE A 266 2.86 -33.45 33.22
CA ILE A 266 3.53 -34.21 34.29
C ILE A 266 3.18 -33.53 35.62
N ASP A 267 2.18 -34.14 36.24
CA ASP A 267 1.62 -33.83 37.54
C ASP A 267 2.69 -33.76 38.62
N ASN A 268 2.60 -32.69 39.39
CA ASN A 268 3.38 -32.42 40.58
C ASN A 268 2.64 -33.09 41.73
N ASP A 269 2.91 -34.36 42.01
CA ASP A 269 2.54 -34.97 43.29
C ASP A 269 3.78 -35.46 44.03
N SER A 270 4.02 -34.80 45.16
CA SER A 270 5.06 -35.11 46.12
C SER A 270 4.65 -36.34 46.94
N ASP A 271 5.53 -37.33 47.08
CA ASP A 271 5.64 -37.99 48.38
C ASP A 271 7.07 -38.44 48.68
N LEU A 272 7.52 -38.10 49.88
CA LEU A 272 8.81 -38.40 50.47
C LEU A 272 8.72 -39.76 51.16
N THR A 273 9.67 -40.67 50.91
CA THR A 273 10.13 -41.61 51.95
C THR A 273 11.61 -41.88 51.80
N GLU A 274 12.29 -41.81 52.94
CA GLU A 274 13.71 -41.86 53.22
C GLU A 274 14.31 -43.29 53.10
N ASP A 275 15.65 -43.33 53.10
CA ASP A 275 16.56 -44.41 53.56
C ASP A 275 16.73 -45.65 52.63
N GLU A 276 17.91 -46.24 52.39
CA GLU A 276 19.21 -46.30 53.08
C GLU A 276 20.30 -46.84 52.10
N ASP A 277 21.52 -46.30 52.20
CA ASP A 277 22.89 -46.82 52.01
C ASP A 277 23.20 -48.10 51.17
N GLU A 278 24.22 -48.02 50.28
CA GLU A 278 25.53 -48.68 50.48
C GLU A 278 26.52 -48.41 49.33
N ASP A 279 27.78 -48.19 49.74
CA ASP A 279 28.97 -47.80 48.99
C ASP A 279 29.45 -48.82 47.94
N GLU A 280 30.21 -48.36 46.93
CA GLU A 280 31.55 -48.92 46.65
C GLU A 280 32.40 -48.00 45.75
N GLU A 281 33.57 -47.65 46.28
CA GLU A 281 34.67 -46.91 45.66
C GLU A 281 35.33 -47.64 44.48
N GLN A 282 35.83 -46.86 43.51
CA GLN A 282 37.24 -46.87 43.04
C GLN A 282 37.36 -45.88 41.85
N ASP A 283 37.94 -44.70 42.05
CA ASP A 283 39.37 -44.33 42.07
C ASP A 283 40.09 -44.30 40.70
N GLU A 284 40.80 -43.18 40.51
CA GLU A 284 42.00 -42.96 39.68
C GLU A 284 41.84 -42.83 38.14
N ASP A 285 42.49 -41.91 37.41
CA ASP A 285 43.49 -40.87 37.72
C ASP A 285 43.75 -40.01 36.45
N LYS A 286 44.02 -38.71 36.68
CA LYS A 286 44.86 -37.73 35.95
C LYS A 286 44.75 -37.46 34.45
N GLY A 287 44.77 -36.14 34.15
CA GLY A 287 45.39 -35.62 32.92
C GLY A 287 45.07 -34.16 32.59
N GLU A 288 45.56 -33.24 33.41
CA GLU A 288 45.61 -31.78 33.16
C GLU A 288 46.34 -31.42 31.85
N GLY A 289 46.01 -30.26 31.28
CA GLY A 289 46.76 -29.63 30.20
C GLY A 289 46.04 -28.49 29.50
N GLU A 290 45.92 -27.36 30.19
CA GLU A 290 45.86 -26.00 29.62
C GLU A 290 47.10 -25.79 28.70
N ASP A 291 47.03 -25.10 27.56
CA ASP A 291 47.36 -23.66 27.42
C ASP A 291 47.33 -23.32 25.91
N GLU A 292 46.62 -22.26 25.50
CA GLU A 292 47.13 -20.91 25.13
C GLU A 292 47.66 -20.75 23.69
N ASP A 293 47.12 -19.70 23.06
CA ASP A 293 47.76 -18.74 22.15
C ASP A 293 48.50 -19.22 20.89
N GLN A 294 47.87 -18.98 19.73
CA GLN A 294 48.34 -18.04 18.68
C GLN A 294 47.30 -17.81 17.57
#